data_AF-A0A7S1DGT4-F1
#
_entry.id   AF-A0A7S1DGT4-F1
#
_cell.length_a   1.000
_cell.length_b   1.000
_cell.length_c   1.000
_cell.angle_alpha   90.00
_cell.angle_beta   90.00
_cell.angle_gamma   90.00
#
_symmetry.space_group_name_H-M   'P 1'
#
loop_
_entity.id
_entity.type
_entity.pdbx_description
1 polymer ?
#
loop_
_entity_poly.entity_id
_entity_poly.type
_entity_poly.pdbx_seq_one_letter_code
_entity_poly.pdbx_strand_id
1 'polypeptide(L)'
;MALAEPRKEAKNGVADKVALVALGCPKNTVDAEVMLGDLQSKGFSIVRHASDADVVIVNTCAFIEDAKKESIEAILEAISLKESGAKGVVVTGCMAQRYADELSGELPEVDAVVGFEKYAEIGPRIEEIVTKSGFSMPTVEVGSTDVPFRPEWERYRITQQHAGYLRVAEGCDHKCTFCAIPSWRGRFRSKSFEAIMEEAKKLVASGVTELNLIAEDTNQWGQDFGSEDPRRLADLLHEIAAIEDVVRIRLLYCYPSYFSDELIDAIASIEKVCKYIDIPLQHIADPVLKRMNRPPKDHTVKLLAKIKERVPGVVLRTTFITGFPGETEADHKELVEFCNEWGFQRAGVFCYSEEEGTPAAEMTDLFVPAARSDRQRDQLTSLIQEGQRRFAEQQVGKKLEVLIDRPGEGGFGSVGRTRFDAPDIDCCVYLPQTFPPGTYVDAEITGTFDFDLVGDAAGALEGMGED
;
A
#
# COMPACT_ATOMS: atom_id res chain seq x y z
N MET A 1 -3.48 41.16 15.66
CA MET A 1 -4.74 41.40 16.38
C MET A 1 -5.84 41.60 15.35
N ALA A 2 -6.44 40.49 14.92
CA ALA A 2 -7.71 40.39 14.21
C ALA A 2 -8.17 38.97 14.55
N LEU A 3 -8.97 38.88 15.61
CA LEU A 3 -9.52 37.63 16.12
C LEU A 3 -10.50 37.11 15.06
N ALA A 4 -10.20 35.93 14.51
CA ALA A 4 -11.18 35.18 13.75
C ALA A 4 -12.38 34.89 14.68
N GLU A 5 -13.57 35.21 14.19
CA GLU A 5 -14.85 35.00 14.87
C GLU A 5 -15.02 33.53 15.27
N PRO A 6 -15.79 33.25 16.34
CA PRO A 6 -15.93 31.89 16.85
C PRO A 6 -16.59 30.98 15.80
N ARG A 7 -15.97 29.83 15.56
CA ARG A 7 -16.57 28.68 14.87
C ARG A 7 -17.97 28.45 15.44
N LYS A 8 -18.96 28.27 14.56
CA LYS A 8 -20.35 27.93 14.92
C LYS A 8 -20.32 26.91 16.07
N GLU A 9 -20.92 27.29 17.19
CA GLU A 9 -21.11 26.45 18.35
C GLU A 9 -21.71 25.11 17.91
N ALA A 10 -21.08 24.02 18.34
CA ALA A 10 -21.64 22.68 18.23
C ALA A 10 -23.05 22.71 18.82
N LYS A 11 -24.05 22.31 18.02
CA LYS A 11 -25.40 22.10 18.54
C LYS A 11 -25.31 21.12 19.72
N ASN A 12 -25.90 21.48 20.85
CA ASN A 12 -26.09 20.63 22.02
C ASN A 12 -26.42 19.17 21.62
N GLY A 13 -25.50 18.23 21.85
CA GLY A 13 -25.67 16.80 21.55
C GLY A 13 -24.31 16.13 21.34
N VAL A 14 -24.13 14.91 21.82
CA VAL A 14 -22.88 14.13 21.70
C VAL A 14 -22.46 14.03 20.23
N ALA A 15 -21.19 14.29 19.91
CA ALA A 15 -20.66 14.14 18.55
C ALA A 15 -20.83 12.69 18.08
N ASP A 16 -21.33 12.51 16.86
CA ASP A 16 -21.54 11.17 16.30
C ASP A 16 -20.20 10.43 16.19
N LYS A 17 -20.17 9.21 16.72
CA LYS A 17 -18.97 8.38 16.77
C LYS A 17 -18.85 7.59 15.48
N VAL A 18 -17.67 7.65 14.87
CA VAL A 18 -17.40 6.95 13.63
C VAL A 18 -16.19 6.05 13.80
N ALA A 19 -16.32 4.79 13.40
CA ALA A 19 -15.20 3.89 13.22
C ALA A 19 -15.01 3.62 11.73
N LEU A 20 -13.76 3.35 11.32
CA LEU A 20 -13.45 2.94 9.98
C LEU A 20 -12.64 1.64 10.01
N VAL A 21 -13.08 0.65 9.24
CA VAL A 21 -12.34 -0.57 8.94
C VAL A 21 -11.65 -0.37 7.60
N ALA A 22 -10.31 -0.30 7.62
CA ALA A 22 -9.49 -0.08 6.43
C ALA A 22 -8.96 -1.43 5.92
N LEU A 23 -9.32 -1.80 4.69
CA LEU A 23 -8.86 -3.03 4.06
C LEU A 23 -8.01 -2.74 2.82
N GLY A 24 -7.28 -3.76 2.36
CA GLY A 24 -6.57 -3.71 1.08
C GLY A 24 -5.16 -3.16 1.18
N CYS A 25 -4.87 -2.10 0.42
CA CYS A 25 -3.50 -1.68 0.13
C CYS A 25 -3.18 -0.27 0.66
N PRO A 26 -1.90 0.14 0.69
CA PRO A 26 -1.47 1.46 1.15
C PRO A 26 -2.21 2.65 0.53
N LYS A 27 -2.62 2.54 -0.74
CA LYS A 27 -3.43 3.56 -1.42
C LYS A 27 -4.81 3.73 -0.76
N ASN A 28 -5.43 2.61 -0.39
CA ASN A 28 -6.70 2.59 0.32
C ASN A 28 -6.54 3.08 1.76
N THR A 29 -5.40 2.82 2.40
CA THR A 29 -5.05 3.40 3.71
C THR A 29 -4.98 4.92 3.63
N VAL A 30 -4.32 5.49 2.62
CA VAL A 30 -4.32 6.95 2.39
C VAL A 30 -5.73 7.49 2.22
N ASP A 31 -6.57 6.82 1.42
CA ASP A 31 -7.97 7.23 1.26
C ASP A 31 -8.73 7.22 2.60
N ALA A 32 -8.52 6.20 3.44
CA ALA A 32 -9.09 6.12 4.79
C ALA A 32 -8.65 7.26 5.70
N GLU A 33 -7.34 7.55 5.75
CA GLU A 33 -6.79 8.63 6.59
C GLU A 33 -7.33 10.01 6.21
N VAL A 34 -7.50 10.26 4.91
CA VAL A 34 -8.07 11.51 4.41
C VAL A 34 -9.57 11.60 4.73
N MET A 35 -10.33 10.51 4.56
CA MET A 35 -11.75 10.46 4.94
C MET A 35 -11.94 10.73 6.44
N LEU A 36 -11.13 10.10 7.29
CA LEU A 36 -11.18 10.31 8.74
C LEU A 36 -10.77 11.74 9.13
N GLY A 37 -9.77 12.31 8.44
CA GLY A 37 -9.36 13.71 8.64
C GLY A 37 -10.49 14.70 8.30
N ASP A 38 -11.17 14.51 7.16
CA ASP A 38 -12.32 15.32 6.76
C ASP A 38 -13.46 15.22 7.78
N LEU A 39 -13.81 14.01 8.21
CA LEU A 39 -14.84 13.79 9.24
C LEU A 39 -14.46 14.44 10.58
N GLN A 40 -13.21 14.28 11.02
CA GLN A 40 -12.75 14.93 12.24
C GLN A 40 -12.86 16.46 12.13
N SER A 41 -12.52 17.04 10.98
CA SER A 41 -12.64 18.49 10.74
C SER A 41 -14.09 19.00 10.80
N LYS A 42 -15.06 18.14 10.45
CA LYS A 42 -16.50 18.39 10.50
C LYS A 42 -17.12 18.15 11.88
N GLY A 43 -16.35 17.66 12.86
CA GLY A 43 -16.77 17.51 14.24
C GLY A 43 -17.21 16.10 14.64
N PHE A 44 -17.01 15.09 13.78
CA PHE A 44 -17.23 13.69 14.13
C PHE A 44 -16.18 13.19 15.12
N SER A 45 -16.58 12.27 16.01
CA SER A 45 -15.66 11.65 16.98
C SER A 45 -15.15 10.32 16.43
N ILE A 46 -13.88 10.26 16.02
CA ILE A 46 -13.28 9.02 15.52
C ILE A 46 -13.00 8.07 16.69
N VAL A 47 -13.54 6.85 16.64
CA VAL A 47 -13.33 5.79 17.64
C VAL A 47 -12.58 4.61 17.04
N ARG A 48 -11.81 3.91 17.89
CA ARG A 48 -10.92 2.81 17.44
C ARG A 48 -11.66 1.49 17.22
N HIS A 49 -12.65 1.19 18.07
CA HIS A 49 -13.40 -0.05 17.98
C HIS A 49 -14.73 0.20 17.28
N ALA A 50 -15.04 -0.62 16.27
CA ALA A 50 -16.29 -0.51 15.52
C ALA A 50 -17.53 -0.66 16.42
N SER A 51 -17.43 -1.45 17.50
CA SER A 51 -18.49 -1.61 18.50
C SER A 51 -18.85 -0.34 19.27
N ASP A 52 -17.96 0.66 19.29
CA ASP A 52 -18.18 1.93 20.01
C ASP A 52 -18.79 3.01 19.10
N ALA A 53 -18.96 2.73 17.81
CA ALA A 53 -19.37 3.70 16.81
C ALA A 53 -20.89 3.79 16.63
N ASP A 54 -21.37 5.00 16.36
CA ASP A 54 -22.72 5.22 15.84
C ASP A 54 -22.81 4.80 14.37
N VAL A 55 -21.76 5.02 13.58
CA VAL A 55 -21.69 4.56 12.18
C VAL A 55 -20.33 3.92 11.89
N VAL A 56 -20.35 2.77 11.23
CA VAL A 56 -19.14 2.06 10.80
C VAL A 56 -18.92 2.27 9.30
N ILE A 57 -17.76 2.78 8.93
CA ILE A 57 -17.32 2.90 7.54
C ILE A 57 -16.45 1.69 7.21
N VAL A 58 -16.79 0.96 6.14
CA VAL A 58 -15.97 -0.15 5.64
C VAL A 58 -15.30 0.28 4.35
N ASN A 59 -14.00 0.55 4.40
CA ASN A 59 -13.20 0.92 3.23
C ASN A 59 -12.63 -0.34 2.56
N THR A 60 -13.35 -0.81 1.55
CA THR A 60 -13.21 -2.13 0.92
C THR A 60 -12.08 -2.21 -0.12
N CYS A 61 -11.64 -3.44 -0.38
CA CYS A 61 -10.74 -3.79 -1.48
C CYS A 61 -11.47 -4.66 -2.52
N ALA A 62 -11.06 -4.58 -3.78
CA ALA A 62 -11.62 -5.41 -4.86
C ALA A 62 -10.54 -5.95 -5.81
N PHE A 63 -9.29 -6.00 -5.35
CA PHE A 63 -8.14 -6.25 -6.22
C PHE A 63 -7.99 -7.72 -6.62
N ILE A 64 -8.22 -8.64 -5.68
CA ILE A 64 -8.16 -10.10 -5.88
C ILE A 64 -9.32 -10.75 -5.15
N GLU A 65 -9.64 -11.99 -5.51
CA GLU A 65 -10.77 -12.73 -4.96
C GLU A 65 -10.76 -12.83 -3.43
N ASP A 66 -9.61 -13.13 -2.81
CA ASP A 66 -9.52 -13.23 -1.35
C ASP A 66 -9.78 -11.88 -0.67
N ALA A 67 -9.30 -10.77 -1.25
CA ALA A 67 -9.56 -9.43 -0.74
C ALA A 67 -11.03 -9.00 -0.93
N LYS A 68 -11.72 -9.54 -1.94
CA LYS A 68 -13.17 -9.35 -2.10
C LYS A 68 -13.92 -10.07 -0.98
N LYS A 69 -13.58 -11.33 -0.69
CA LYS A 69 -14.19 -12.10 0.40
C LYS A 69 -14.00 -11.42 1.76
N GLU A 70 -12.77 -11.02 2.07
CA GLU A 70 -12.44 -10.26 3.28
C GLU A 70 -13.28 -8.97 3.40
N SER A 71 -13.48 -8.27 2.28
CA SER A 71 -14.31 -7.06 2.25
C SER A 71 -15.78 -7.35 2.54
N ILE A 72 -16.34 -8.44 1.99
CA ILE A 72 -17.72 -8.85 2.27
C ILE A 72 -17.88 -9.28 3.74
N GLU A 73 -16.94 -10.06 4.27
CA GLU A 73 -16.94 -10.48 5.67
C GLU A 73 -16.93 -9.26 6.61
N ALA A 74 -16.07 -8.27 6.37
CA ALA A 74 -16.03 -7.03 7.15
C ALA A 74 -17.32 -6.21 7.05
N ILE A 75 -17.99 -6.20 5.89
CA ILE A 75 -19.30 -5.53 5.75
C ILE A 75 -20.35 -6.26 6.60
N LEU A 76 -20.40 -7.58 6.55
CA LEU A 76 -21.34 -8.38 7.33
C LEU A 76 -21.11 -8.23 8.84
N GLU A 77 -19.85 -8.21 9.27
CA GLU A 77 -19.49 -7.91 10.65
C GLU A 77 -19.96 -6.51 11.07
N ALA A 78 -19.73 -5.48 10.23
CA ALA A 78 -20.22 -4.13 10.49
C ALA A 78 -21.75 -4.05 10.56
N ILE A 79 -22.47 -4.78 9.70
CA ILE A 79 -23.94 -4.87 9.73
C ILE A 79 -24.41 -5.49 11.04
N SER A 80 -23.74 -6.55 11.53
CA SER A 80 -24.10 -7.21 12.79
C SER A 80 -24.02 -6.27 14.00
N LEU A 81 -23.16 -5.24 13.96
CA LEU A 81 -23.05 -4.23 15.02
C LEU A 81 -24.30 -3.35 15.14
N LYS A 82 -25.20 -3.35 14.15
CA LYS A 82 -26.51 -2.70 14.29
C LYS A 82 -27.36 -3.34 15.38
N GLU A 83 -27.18 -4.62 15.66
CA GLU A 83 -27.86 -5.32 16.76
C GLU A 83 -27.39 -4.86 18.14
N SER A 84 -26.15 -4.36 18.24
CA SER A 84 -25.52 -3.91 19.48
C SER A 84 -25.50 -2.38 19.65
N GLY A 85 -26.06 -1.62 18.70
CA GLY A 85 -26.33 -0.19 18.84
C GLY A 85 -25.78 0.70 17.74
N ALA A 86 -25.04 0.17 16.76
CA ALA A 86 -24.65 0.96 15.59
C ALA A 86 -25.91 1.39 14.81
N LYS A 87 -25.96 2.65 14.40
CA LYS A 87 -27.07 3.23 13.64
C LYS A 87 -26.91 3.01 12.14
N GLY A 88 -25.69 2.78 11.66
CA GLY A 88 -25.41 2.72 10.24
C GLY A 88 -24.12 2.03 9.82
N VAL A 89 -24.10 1.60 8.56
CA VAL A 89 -22.94 1.10 7.83
C VAL A 89 -22.81 1.83 6.50
N VAL A 90 -21.63 2.41 6.27
CA VAL A 90 -21.25 3.04 5.00
C VAL A 90 -20.17 2.20 4.34
N VAL A 91 -20.43 1.71 3.13
CA VAL A 91 -19.47 0.95 2.35
C VAL A 91 -18.79 1.88 1.35
N THR A 92 -17.46 1.84 1.31
CA THR A 92 -16.67 2.69 0.44
C THR A 92 -15.42 1.96 -0.07
N GLY A 93 -14.58 2.60 -0.89
CA GLY A 93 -13.36 1.99 -1.42
C GLY A 93 -13.53 1.32 -2.78
N CYS A 94 -12.59 0.42 -3.14
CA CYS A 94 -12.51 -0.16 -4.48
C CYS A 94 -13.73 -1.02 -4.83
N MET A 95 -14.28 -1.78 -3.87
CA MET A 95 -15.47 -2.61 -4.15
C MET A 95 -16.70 -1.74 -4.32
N ALA A 96 -16.87 -0.70 -3.49
CA ALA A 96 -17.94 0.28 -3.65
C ALA A 96 -17.90 0.98 -5.01
N GLN A 97 -16.71 1.30 -5.52
CA GLN A 97 -16.56 1.93 -6.83
C GLN A 97 -16.89 0.98 -7.99
N ARG A 98 -16.58 -0.32 -7.87
CA ARG A 98 -16.70 -1.30 -8.96
C ARG A 98 -18.02 -2.05 -8.99
N TYR A 99 -18.56 -2.39 -7.83
CA TYR A 99 -19.70 -3.31 -7.66
C TYR A 99 -20.84 -2.64 -6.86
N ALA A 100 -21.09 -1.36 -7.14
CA ALA A 100 -22.01 -0.55 -6.35
C ALA A 100 -23.44 -1.09 -6.39
N ASP A 101 -23.89 -1.47 -7.59
CA ASP A 101 -25.24 -1.98 -7.82
C ASP A 101 -25.42 -3.34 -7.14
N GLU A 102 -24.45 -4.25 -7.29
CA GLU A 102 -24.46 -5.56 -6.63
C GLU A 102 -24.44 -5.44 -5.11
N LEU A 103 -23.56 -4.58 -4.55
CA LEU A 103 -23.50 -4.34 -3.12
C LEU A 103 -24.85 -3.80 -2.59
N SER A 104 -25.46 -2.84 -3.29
CA SER A 104 -26.73 -2.27 -2.86
C SER A 104 -27.93 -3.23 -3.01
N GLY A 105 -27.85 -4.16 -3.96
CA GLY A 105 -28.90 -5.15 -4.24
C GLY A 105 -28.83 -6.37 -3.32
N GLU A 106 -27.62 -6.90 -3.10
CA GLU A 106 -27.39 -8.12 -2.31
C GLU A 106 -27.21 -7.85 -0.80
N LEU A 107 -26.82 -6.62 -0.42
CA LEU A 107 -26.66 -6.19 0.98
C LEU A 107 -27.54 -4.96 1.29
N PRO A 108 -28.88 -5.11 1.27
CA PRO A 108 -29.82 -4.00 1.50
C PRO A 108 -29.74 -3.41 2.93
N GLU A 109 -29.06 -4.08 3.86
CA GLU A 109 -28.79 -3.60 5.21
C GLU A 109 -27.70 -2.53 5.28
N VAL A 110 -26.95 -2.29 4.20
CA VAL A 110 -26.02 -1.16 4.08
C VAL A 110 -26.82 0.14 3.91
N ASP A 111 -26.41 1.23 4.55
CA ASP A 111 -27.15 2.50 4.46
C ASP A 111 -26.65 3.39 3.31
N ALA A 112 -25.36 3.31 2.98
CA ALA A 112 -24.78 4.03 1.86
C ALA A 112 -23.61 3.27 1.21
N VAL A 113 -23.53 3.33 -0.11
CA VAL A 113 -22.40 2.88 -0.93
C VAL A 113 -21.81 4.10 -1.63
N VAL A 114 -20.57 4.46 -1.28
CA VAL A 114 -19.95 5.73 -1.70
C VAL A 114 -18.64 5.47 -2.44
N GLY A 115 -18.52 5.98 -3.68
CA GLY A 115 -17.33 5.89 -4.51
C GLY A 115 -16.32 7.01 -4.30
N PHE A 116 -15.19 6.96 -5.01
CA PHE A 116 -14.02 7.84 -4.80
C PHE A 116 -14.33 9.33 -4.94
N GLU A 117 -15.08 9.72 -5.98
CA GLU A 117 -15.44 11.13 -6.23
C GLU A 117 -16.34 11.71 -5.13
N LYS A 118 -17.10 10.84 -4.44
CA LYS A 118 -18.15 11.22 -3.50
C LYS A 118 -17.74 11.10 -2.04
N TYR A 119 -16.44 10.93 -1.75
CA TYR A 119 -15.94 10.88 -0.38
C TYR A 119 -16.34 12.07 0.48
N ALA A 120 -16.49 13.27 -0.09
CA ALA A 120 -16.97 14.45 0.64
C ALA A 120 -18.42 14.32 1.16
N GLU A 121 -19.22 13.46 0.53
CA GLU A 121 -20.62 13.18 0.88
C GLU A 121 -20.75 12.18 2.05
N ILE A 122 -19.68 11.50 2.46
CA ILE A 122 -19.72 10.55 3.58
C ILE A 122 -20.21 11.22 4.87
N GLY A 123 -19.70 12.42 5.19
CA GLY A 123 -20.14 13.19 6.35
C GLY A 123 -21.65 13.48 6.33
N PRO A 124 -22.17 14.16 5.28
CA PRO A 124 -23.61 14.36 5.09
C PRO A 124 -24.45 13.07 5.19
N ARG A 125 -23.95 11.95 4.64
CA ARG A 125 -24.66 10.65 4.74
C ARG A 125 -24.70 10.13 6.16
N ILE A 126 -23.62 10.25 6.93
CA ILE A 126 -23.61 9.86 8.35
C ILE A 126 -24.66 10.67 9.13
N GLU A 127 -24.73 11.99 8.92
CA GLU A 127 -25.75 12.84 9.58
C GLU A 127 -27.18 12.40 9.21
N GLU A 128 -27.42 12.06 7.94
CA GLU A 128 -28.71 11.53 7.50
C GLU A 128 -29.02 10.21 8.22
N ILE A 129 -28.09 9.26 8.21
CA ILE A 129 -28.28 7.92 8.79
C ILE A 129 -28.58 8.01 10.30
N VAL A 130 -27.83 8.83 11.03
CA VAL A 130 -28.02 9.00 12.47
C VAL A 130 -29.37 9.61 12.81
N THR A 131 -29.89 10.50 11.96
CA THR A 131 -31.15 11.22 12.21
C THR A 131 -32.38 10.50 11.66
N LYS A 132 -32.19 9.53 10.76
CA LYS A 132 -33.26 8.78 10.12
C LYS A 132 -33.91 7.79 11.08
N SER A 133 -35.22 7.61 10.91
CA SER A 133 -35.99 6.59 11.61
C SER A 133 -36.60 5.60 10.62
N GLY A 134 -36.29 4.32 10.77
CA GLY A 134 -36.83 3.23 9.95
C GLY A 134 -35.90 2.78 8.81
N PHE A 135 -36.28 1.68 8.17
CA PHE A 135 -35.52 1.09 7.07
C PHE A 135 -35.67 1.89 5.77
N SER A 136 -34.58 2.05 5.03
CA SER A 136 -34.57 2.56 3.66
C SER A 136 -33.56 1.80 2.82
N MET A 137 -33.79 1.75 1.52
CA MET A 137 -32.80 1.23 0.58
C MET A 137 -31.47 2.00 0.69
N PRO A 138 -30.32 1.32 0.42
CA PRO A 138 -29.02 1.97 0.43
C PRO A 138 -28.98 3.17 -0.53
N THR A 139 -28.34 4.26 -0.10
CA THR A 139 -28.03 5.38 -0.99
C THR A 139 -26.76 5.05 -1.77
N VAL A 140 -26.83 5.03 -3.10
CA VAL A 140 -25.67 4.75 -3.96
C VAL A 140 -25.16 6.04 -4.59
N GLU A 141 -23.92 6.40 -4.27
CA GLU A 141 -23.24 7.60 -4.75
C GLU A 141 -21.86 7.25 -5.30
N VAL A 142 -21.85 6.74 -6.53
CA VAL A 142 -20.63 6.40 -7.24
C VAL A 142 -20.44 7.36 -8.42
N GLY A 143 -19.32 8.06 -8.41
CA GLY A 143 -18.96 9.05 -9.42
C GLY A 143 -17.94 8.52 -10.42
N SER A 144 -17.32 9.47 -11.11
CA SER A 144 -16.22 9.26 -12.06
C SER A 144 -15.01 8.59 -11.39
N THR A 145 -14.25 7.87 -12.20
CA THR A 145 -12.92 7.32 -11.84
C THR A 145 -11.81 8.34 -12.09
N ASP A 146 -12.13 9.47 -12.73
CA ASP A 146 -11.25 10.61 -12.93
C ASP A 146 -11.46 11.66 -11.82
N VAL A 147 -10.98 11.33 -10.63
CA VAL A 147 -11.10 12.17 -9.45
C VAL A 147 -9.89 13.10 -9.36
N PRO A 148 -10.09 14.44 -9.29
CA PRO A 148 -9.00 15.37 -9.05
C PRO A 148 -8.32 15.09 -7.71
N PHE A 149 -6.99 15.30 -7.65
CA PHE A 149 -6.28 15.23 -6.37
C PHE A 149 -6.87 16.25 -5.39
N ARG A 150 -7.39 15.73 -4.28
CA ARG A 150 -7.74 16.52 -3.12
C ARG A 150 -6.47 16.84 -2.31
N PRO A 151 -6.50 17.90 -1.48
CA PRO A 151 -5.61 18.01 -0.34
C PRO A 151 -5.60 16.71 0.47
N GLU A 152 -4.47 16.04 0.54
CA GLU A 152 -4.32 14.82 1.33
C GLU A 152 -3.44 15.06 2.55
N TRP A 153 -3.18 16.30 2.93
CA TRP A 153 -2.28 16.61 4.04
C TRP A 153 -3.01 16.82 5.38
N GLU A 154 -4.35 16.89 5.36
CA GLU A 154 -5.20 16.90 6.56
C GLU A 154 -5.70 15.47 6.83
N ARG A 155 -4.82 14.65 7.40
CA ARG A 155 -5.07 13.22 7.64
C ARG A 155 -5.25 12.92 9.12
N TYR A 156 -6.21 12.06 9.42
CA TYR A 156 -6.22 11.33 10.69
C TYR A 156 -5.46 10.02 10.48
N ARG A 157 -4.18 9.99 10.88
CA ARG A 157 -3.30 8.85 10.60
C ARG A 157 -3.69 7.63 11.42
N ILE A 158 -3.83 6.50 10.73
CA ILE A 158 -4.17 5.19 11.32
C ILE A 158 -3.02 4.19 11.24
N THR A 159 -1.93 4.55 10.57
CA THR A 159 -0.66 3.80 10.56
C THR A 159 0.25 4.19 11.71
N GLN A 160 1.44 3.56 11.76
CA GLN A 160 2.49 3.91 12.71
C GLN A 160 2.87 5.40 12.65
N GLN A 161 3.16 6.02 13.80
CA GLN A 161 3.42 7.47 13.84
C GLN A 161 4.69 7.88 13.08
N HIS A 162 5.73 7.05 13.07
CA HIS A 162 7.00 7.32 12.41
C HIS A 162 7.02 6.97 10.91
N ALA A 163 6.00 6.29 10.38
CA ALA A 163 5.92 5.92 8.97
C ALA A 163 4.66 6.46 8.30
N GLY A 164 4.82 7.09 7.14
CA GLY A 164 3.72 7.66 6.36
C GLY A 164 3.75 7.20 4.91
N TYR A 165 2.58 6.90 4.36
CA TYR A 165 2.42 6.70 2.91
C TYR A 165 2.22 8.05 2.23
N LEU A 166 3.06 8.35 1.23
CA LEU A 166 3.00 9.56 0.42
C LEU A 166 2.55 9.18 -0.99
N ARG A 167 1.29 9.46 -1.32
CA ARG A 167 0.73 9.14 -2.65
C ARG A 167 1.20 10.19 -3.66
N VAL A 168 2.02 9.76 -4.62
CA VAL A 168 2.61 10.65 -5.65
C VAL A 168 1.82 10.66 -6.95
N ALA A 169 1.08 9.60 -7.25
CA ALA A 169 0.24 9.50 -8.45
C ALA A 169 -0.96 8.59 -8.17
N GLU A 170 -1.94 8.62 -9.06
CA GLU A 170 -3.12 7.76 -9.02
C GLU A 170 -3.48 7.28 -10.43
N GLY A 171 -4.01 6.07 -10.51
CA GLY A 171 -4.41 5.44 -11.77
C GLY A 171 -3.22 4.87 -12.55
N CYS A 172 -3.50 4.21 -13.67
CA CYS A 172 -2.47 3.49 -14.41
C CYS A 172 -2.83 3.38 -15.90
N ASP A 173 -1.85 3.64 -16.77
CA ASP A 173 -2.02 3.55 -18.24
C ASP A 173 -1.49 2.24 -18.82
N HIS A 174 -0.91 1.36 -17.98
CA HIS A 174 -0.47 0.04 -18.42
C HIS A 174 -1.65 -0.82 -18.81
N LYS A 175 -1.51 -1.50 -19.96
CA LYS A 175 -2.53 -2.41 -20.49
C LYS A 175 -2.23 -3.86 -20.10
N CYS A 176 -1.87 -4.10 -18.84
CA CYS A 176 -1.61 -5.46 -18.33
C CYS A 176 -2.90 -6.28 -18.45
N THR A 177 -2.87 -7.41 -19.15
CA THR A 177 -4.10 -8.14 -19.52
C THR A 177 -4.84 -8.76 -18.35
N PHE A 178 -4.21 -8.91 -17.18
CA PHE A 178 -4.80 -9.41 -15.94
C PHE A 178 -5.27 -8.29 -14.99
N CYS A 179 -4.92 -7.03 -15.26
CA CYS A 179 -5.13 -5.95 -14.30
C CYS A 179 -6.37 -5.15 -14.68
N ALA A 180 -7.33 -5.08 -13.77
CA ALA A 180 -8.56 -4.31 -13.98
C ALA A 180 -8.50 -2.89 -13.35
N ILE A 181 -7.43 -2.53 -12.63
CA ILE A 181 -7.25 -1.22 -11.98
C ILE A 181 -7.62 -0.02 -12.87
N PRO A 182 -7.20 0.06 -14.16
CA PRO A 182 -7.53 1.19 -15.01
C PRO A 182 -9.04 1.44 -15.20
N SER A 183 -9.89 0.42 -14.98
CA SER A 183 -11.35 0.57 -15.15
C SER A 183 -12.03 1.28 -13.99
N TRP A 184 -11.45 1.27 -12.77
CA TRP A 184 -12.04 1.94 -11.59
C TRP A 184 -11.17 2.98 -10.90
N ARG A 185 -9.82 2.94 -11.05
CA ARG A 185 -8.92 4.03 -10.57
C ARG A 185 -8.62 5.06 -11.66
N GLY A 186 -9.02 4.79 -12.90
CA GLY A 186 -8.84 5.68 -14.04
C GLY A 186 -7.43 5.65 -14.63
N ARG A 187 -7.18 6.62 -15.52
CA ARG A 187 -5.89 6.81 -16.20
C ARG A 187 -4.81 7.30 -15.25
N PHE A 188 -3.56 7.12 -15.65
CA PHE A 188 -2.43 7.63 -14.88
C PHE A 188 -2.46 9.15 -14.77
N ARG A 189 -2.30 9.66 -13.55
CA ARG A 189 -2.22 11.09 -13.25
C ARG A 189 -1.19 11.31 -12.15
N SER A 190 -0.20 12.17 -12.41
CA SER A 190 0.73 12.60 -11.38
C SER A 190 0.11 13.67 -10.48
N LYS A 191 0.33 13.55 -9.17
CA LYS A 191 0.06 14.63 -8.22
C LYS A 191 1.10 15.73 -8.45
N SER A 192 0.68 17.00 -8.34
CA SER A 192 1.60 18.11 -8.55
C SER A 192 2.73 18.09 -7.52
N PHE A 193 3.91 18.54 -7.95
CA PHE A 193 5.07 18.63 -7.07
C PHE A 193 4.77 19.44 -5.80
N GLU A 194 4.08 20.57 -5.94
CA GLU A 194 3.77 21.46 -4.83
C GLU A 194 2.88 20.77 -3.78
N ALA A 195 1.89 19.99 -4.23
CA ALA A 195 1.01 19.24 -3.33
C ALA A 195 1.73 18.10 -2.63
N ILE A 196 2.63 17.37 -3.33
CA ILE A 196 3.45 16.33 -2.73
C ILE A 196 4.38 16.93 -1.66
N MET A 197 5.04 18.05 -1.96
CA MET A 197 5.95 18.70 -1.02
C MET A 197 5.23 19.28 0.20
N GLU A 198 4.03 19.83 0.02
CA GLU A 198 3.21 20.28 1.16
C GLU A 198 2.80 19.10 2.05
N GLU A 199 2.35 18.00 1.45
CA GLU A 199 1.99 16.80 2.20
C GLU A 199 3.19 16.19 2.92
N ALA A 200 4.34 16.02 2.24
CA ALA A 200 5.56 15.49 2.84
C ALA A 200 5.96 16.30 4.07
N LYS A 201 5.94 17.64 3.98
CA LYS A 201 6.25 18.53 5.11
C LYS A 201 5.26 18.38 6.26
N LYS A 202 3.96 18.24 6.00
CA LYS A 202 2.95 18.06 7.07
C LYS A 202 3.02 16.67 7.71
N LEU A 203 3.29 15.63 6.93
CA LEU A 203 3.54 14.29 7.46
C LEU A 203 4.74 14.30 8.40
N VAL A 204 5.84 14.88 7.96
CA VAL A 204 7.07 15.00 8.75
C VAL A 204 6.85 15.83 10.02
N ALA A 205 6.18 16.98 9.91
CA ALA A 205 5.80 17.80 11.07
C ALA A 205 4.87 17.07 12.07
N SER A 206 4.24 15.97 11.66
CA SER A 206 3.43 15.10 12.53
C SER A 206 4.21 13.92 13.15
N GLY A 207 5.54 13.90 12.99
CA GLY A 207 6.44 12.87 13.53
C GLY A 207 6.81 11.75 12.56
N VAL A 208 6.51 11.87 11.26
CA VAL A 208 6.95 10.87 10.25
C VAL A 208 8.42 11.05 9.92
N THR A 209 9.18 9.97 10.01
CA THR A 209 10.60 9.90 9.62
C THR A 209 10.84 8.97 8.41
N GLU A 210 9.94 8.00 8.16
CA GLU A 210 9.94 7.13 6.98
C GLU A 210 8.78 7.49 6.03
N LEU A 211 9.11 8.06 4.86
CA LEU A 211 8.16 8.33 3.79
C LEU A 211 8.16 7.19 2.76
N ASN A 212 7.02 6.54 2.59
CA ASN A 212 6.83 5.46 1.63
C ASN A 212 6.07 6.02 0.42
N LEU A 213 6.77 6.24 -0.70
CA LEU A 213 6.18 6.74 -1.93
C LEU A 213 5.39 5.63 -2.59
N ILE A 214 4.11 5.91 -2.85
CA ILE A 214 3.17 4.95 -3.42
C ILE A 214 2.41 5.55 -4.60
N ALA A 215 2.09 4.68 -5.55
CA ALA A 215 1.08 4.85 -6.60
C ALA A 215 0.68 3.45 -7.09
N GLU A 216 -0.12 3.37 -8.15
CA GLU A 216 -0.23 2.18 -8.99
C GLU A 216 1.06 1.96 -9.81
N ASP A 217 1.72 3.04 -10.22
CA ASP A 217 3.05 3.05 -10.85
C ASP A 217 3.86 4.27 -10.39
N THR A 218 4.74 4.08 -9.40
CA THR A 218 5.41 5.20 -8.72
C THR A 218 6.49 5.85 -9.59
N ASN A 219 7.25 5.08 -10.37
CA ASN A 219 8.34 5.61 -11.19
C ASN A 219 7.87 6.23 -12.52
N GLN A 220 6.57 6.20 -12.81
CA GLN A 220 5.96 6.98 -13.88
C GLN A 220 5.70 8.45 -13.50
N TRP A 221 5.86 8.84 -12.22
CA TRP A 221 5.58 10.21 -11.78
C TRP A 221 6.32 11.28 -12.60
N GLY A 222 5.55 12.30 -13.00
CA GLY A 222 5.99 13.45 -13.80
C GLY A 222 6.09 13.21 -15.31
N GLN A 223 5.90 11.97 -15.79
CA GLN A 223 5.96 11.67 -17.23
C GLN A 223 4.78 12.28 -18.02
N ASP A 224 3.69 12.62 -17.34
CA ASP A 224 2.46 13.22 -17.88
C ASP A 224 2.45 14.76 -17.84
N PHE A 225 3.47 15.42 -17.25
CA PHE A 225 3.53 16.89 -17.21
C PHE A 225 3.92 17.56 -18.55
N GLY A 226 4.31 16.79 -19.56
CA GLY A 226 4.74 17.31 -20.86
C GLY A 226 6.08 18.04 -20.82
N SER A 227 6.32 18.95 -21.76
CA SER A 227 7.60 19.67 -21.89
C SER A 227 7.69 20.91 -21.01
N GLU A 228 6.58 21.36 -20.42
CA GLU A 228 6.53 22.56 -19.58
C GLU A 228 7.11 22.31 -18.18
N ASP A 229 7.05 21.07 -17.70
CA ASP A 229 7.63 20.65 -16.43
C ASP A 229 8.48 19.37 -16.63
N PRO A 230 9.82 19.52 -16.60
CA PRO A 230 10.73 18.40 -16.80
C PRO A 230 10.95 17.56 -15.55
N ARG A 231 10.35 17.91 -14.39
CA ARG A 231 10.56 17.19 -13.13
C ARG A 231 10.11 15.75 -13.26
N ARG A 232 10.93 14.82 -12.76
CA ARG A 232 10.68 13.38 -12.70
C ARG A 232 10.94 12.88 -11.28
N LEU A 233 10.68 11.59 -11.05
CA LEU A 233 10.81 11.00 -9.72
C LEU A 233 12.18 11.24 -9.08
N ALA A 234 13.27 11.26 -9.87
CA ALA A 234 14.60 11.58 -9.38
C ALA A 234 14.68 12.96 -8.71
N ASP A 235 14.11 13.99 -9.34
CA ASP A 235 14.06 15.36 -8.79
C ASP A 235 13.23 15.40 -7.50
N LEU A 236 12.09 14.69 -7.49
CA LEU A 236 11.25 14.60 -6.30
C LEU A 236 11.97 13.94 -5.13
N LEU A 237 12.78 12.89 -5.37
CA LEU A 237 13.57 12.24 -4.34
C LEU A 237 14.61 13.18 -3.72
N HIS A 238 15.28 14.00 -4.55
CA HIS A 238 16.23 15.00 -4.05
C HIS A 238 15.55 16.03 -3.14
N GLU A 239 14.38 16.53 -3.54
CA GLU A 239 13.63 17.54 -2.79
C GLU A 239 13.04 16.98 -1.49
N ILE A 240 12.52 15.75 -1.50
CA ILE A 240 12.05 15.09 -0.26
C ILE A 240 13.22 14.81 0.68
N ALA A 241 14.38 14.37 0.16
CA ALA A 241 15.56 14.10 0.98
C ALA A 241 16.15 15.36 1.63
N ALA A 242 15.92 16.54 1.04
CA ALA A 242 16.33 17.82 1.60
C ALA A 242 15.50 18.26 2.82
N ILE A 243 14.37 17.60 3.10
CA ILE A 243 13.61 17.82 4.34
C ILE A 243 14.41 17.23 5.50
N GLU A 244 14.72 18.05 6.51
CA GLU A 244 15.65 17.74 7.61
C GLU A 244 15.30 16.43 8.31
N ASP A 245 14.08 16.34 8.85
CA ASP A 245 13.62 15.21 9.68
C ASP A 245 13.22 13.95 8.89
N VAL A 246 13.28 13.97 7.55
CA VAL A 246 13.13 12.74 6.75
C VAL A 246 14.37 11.88 6.94
N VAL A 247 14.20 10.63 7.37
CA VAL A 247 15.30 9.68 7.60
C VAL A 247 15.33 8.59 6.52
N ARG A 248 14.15 8.10 6.12
CA ARG A 248 14.00 7.05 5.11
C ARG A 248 12.98 7.46 4.05
N ILE A 249 13.32 7.20 2.78
CA ILE A 249 12.44 7.32 1.63
C ILE A 249 12.41 5.96 0.93
N ARG A 250 11.21 5.38 0.79
CA ARG A 250 11.03 4.06 0.18
C ARG A 250 10.19 4.14 -1.08
N LEU A 251 10.64 3.46 -2.13
CA LEU A 251 9.88 3.32 -3.38
C LEU A 251 9.13 2.00 -3.40
N LEU A 252 7.80 2.08 -3.51
CA LEU A 252 6.93 0.92 -3.69
C LEU A 252 6.28 0.95 -5.09
N TYR A 253 5.89 -0.19 -5.64
CA TYR A 253 5.12 -0.27 -6.89
C TYR A 253 5.79 0.39 -8.11
N CYS A 254 7.06 0.08 -8.39
CA CYS A 254 7.75 0.57 -9.58
C CYS A 254 7.56 -0.38 -10.77
N TYR A 255 7.16 0.16 -11.93
CA TYR A 255 7.06 -0.63 -13.15
C TYR A 255 8.43 -0.75 -13.85
N PRO A 256 8.78 -1.91 -14.44
CA PRO A 256 10.09 -2.12 -15.07
C PRO A 256 10.48 -1.09 -16.14
N SER A 257 9.52 -0.54 -16.89
CA SER A 257 9.83 0.31 -18.06
C SER A 257 10.25 1.75 -17.75
N TYR A 258 10.03 2.27 -16.52
CA TYR A 258 10.24 3.70 -16.21
C TYR A 258 11.48 3.97 -15.34
N PHE A 259 12.52 3.15 -15.45
CA PHE A 259 13.81 3.38 -14.79
C PHE A 259 14.79 4.15 -15.68
N SER A 260 14.86 5.47 -15.49
CA SER A 260 15.90 6.29 -16.13
C SER A 260 17.26 6.14 -15.44
N ASP A 261 18.32 6.60 -16.10
CA ASP A 261 19.65 6.61 -15.49
C ASP A 261 19.72 7.51 -14.26
N GLU A 262 19.04 8.66 -14.32
CA GLU A 262 18.94 9.65 -13.25
C GLU A 262 18.19 9.08 -12.04
N LEU A 263 17.13 8.30 -12.25
CA LEU A 263 16.41 7.65 -11.16
C LEU A 263 17.29 6.59 -10.46
N ILE A 264 18.01 5.77 -11.23
CA ILE A 264 18.92 4.77 -10.67
C ILE A 264 20.05 5.47 -9.88
N ASP A 265 20.58 6.59 -10.39
CA ASP A 265 21.58 7.39 -9.70
C ASP A 265 21.06 8.04 -8.41
N ALA A 266 19.83 8.56 -8.43
CA ALA A 266 19.19 9.11 -7.25
C ALA A 266 19.04 8.02 -6.16
N ILE A 267 18.58 6.82 -6.52
CA ILE A 267 18.46 5.69 -5.58
C ILE A 267 19.85 5.26 -5.04
N ALA A 268 20.89 5.31 -5.87
CA ALA A 268 22.24 4.92 -5.46
C ALA A 268 22.90 5.93 -4.52
N SER A 269 22.71 7.22 -4.79
CA SER A 269 23.50 8.32 -4.20
C SER A 269 22.83 9.04 -3.04
N ILE A 270 21.49 9.08 -3.01
CA ILE A 270 20.75 9.75 -1.92
C ILE A 270 20.70 8.81 -0.71
N GLU A 271 21.43 9.16 0.36
CA GLU A 271 21.54 8.34 1.57
C GLU A 271 20.20 8.02 2.25
N LYS A 272 19.26 8.98 2.23
CA LYS A 272 17.92 8.80 2.80
C LYS A 272 17.04 7.86 1.98
N VAL A 273 17.37 7.60 0.71
CA VAL A 273 16.62 6.64 -0.11
C VAL A 273 17.03 5.23 0.26
N CYS A 274 16.07 4.43 0.71
CA CYS A 274 16.30 3.01 0.95
C CYS A 274 16.73 2.37 -0.37
N LYS A 275 17.84 1.62 -0.36
CA LYS A 275 18.31 0.79 -1.48
C LYS A 275 17.41 -0.45 -1.62
N TYR A 276 16.13 -0.19 -1.80
CA TYR A 276 15.04 -1.13 -1.81
C TYR A 276 14.13 -0.72 -2.98
N ILE A 277 13.90 -1.65 -3.90
CA ILE A 277 13.06 -1.40 -5.07
C ILE A 277 12.03 -2.52 -5.15
N ASP A 278 10.76 -2.14 -4.98
CA ASP A 278 9.63 -3.01 -5.28
C ASP A 278 9.28 -2.90 -6.76
N ILE A 279 9.62 -3.95 -7.52
CA ILE A 279 9.47 -4.05 -8.96
C ILE A 279 8.70 -5.33 -9.33
N PRO A 280 7.35 -5.30 -9.38
CA PRO A 280 6.55 -6.47 -9.69
C PRO A 280 6.77 -6.96 -11.13
N LEU A 281 7.52 -8.05 -11.30
CA LEU A 281 7.87 -8.63 -12.61
C LEU A 281 6.75 -9.48 -13.21
N GLN A 282 5.94 -10.11 -12.36
CA GLN A 282 4.81 -11.00 -12.67
C GLN A 282 5.20 -12.34 -13.29
N HIS A 283 6.13 -12.37 -14.24
CA HIS A 283 6.72 -13.59 -14.80
C HIS A 283 8.08 -13.26 -15.44
N ILE A 284 8.74 -14.26 -16.02
CA ILE A 284 9.96 -14.06 -16.83
C ILE A 284 9.94 -14.74 -18.20
N ALA A 285 8.91 -15.55 -18.49
CA ALA A 285 8.87 -16.37 -19.68
C ALA A 285 8.19 -15.56 -20.79
N ASP A 286 8.88 -15.36 -21.92
CA ASP A 286 8.40 -14.49 -22.99
C ASP A 286 6.99 -14.84 -23.52
N PRO A 287 6.60 -16.13 -23.68
CA PRO A 287 5.24 -16.47 -24.07
C PRO A 287 4.18 -15.96 -23.08
N VAL A 288 4.46 -16.08 -21.78
CA VAL A 288 3.56 -15.61 -20.71
C VAL A 288 3.57 -14.08 -20.64
N LEU A 289 4.75 -13.45 -20.62
CA LEU A 289 4.91 -12.00 -20.59
C LEU A 289 4.20 -11.31 -21.76
N LYS A 290 4.30 -11.88 -22.96
CA LYS A 290 3.58 -11.39 -24.15
C LYS A 290 2.07 -11.43 -23.95
N ARG A 291 1.52 -12.52 -23.39
CA ARG A 291 0.08 -12.61 -23.09
C ARG A 291 -0.33 -11.70 -21.95
N MET A 292 0.52 -11.49 -20.95
CA MET A 292 0.35 -10.51 -19.87
C MET A 292 0.42 -9.05 -20.36
N ASN A 293 0.91 -8.83 -21.59
CA ASN A 293 1.28 -7.52 -22.15
C ASN A 293 2.30 -6.78 -21.27
N ARG A 294 3.39 -7.49 -20.93
CA ARG A 294 4.52 -7.04 -20.11
C ARG A 294 5.81 -6.97 -20.96
N PRO A 295 6.85 -6.23 -20.51
CA PRO A 295 8.15 -6.21 -21.18
C PRO A 295 8.75 -7.61 -21.29
N PRO A 296 9.51 -7.91 -22.37
CA PRO A 296 10.13 -9.21 -22.57
C PRO A 296 11.28 -9.45 -21.58
N LYS A 297 11.67 -10.72 -21.43
CA LYS A 297 12.75 -11.18 -20.54
C LYS A 297 14.03 -10.38 -20.67
N ASP A 298 14.49 -10.16 -21.89
CA ASP A 298 15.75 -9.46 -22.16
C ASP A 298 15.76 -8.02 -21.60
N HIS A 299 14.63 -7.31 -21.69
CA HIS A 299 14.48 -5.98 -21.10
C HIS A 299 14.61 -6.06 -19.56
N THR A 300 13.88 -6.98 -18.94
CA THR A 300 13.89 -7.18 -17.48
C THR A 300 15.28 -7.55 -16.97
N VAL A 301 15.94 -8.53 -17.59
CA VAL A 301 17.28 -8.99 -17.17
C VAL A 301 18.31 -7.85 -17.28
N LYS A 302 18.29 -7.08 -18.38
CA LYS A 302 19.18 -5.93 -18.55
C LYS A 302 18.94 -4.85 -17.51
N LEU A 303 17.68 -4.54 -17.22
CA LEU A 303 17.31 -3.57 -16.20
C LEU A 303 17.81 -4.00 -14.82
N LEU A 304 17.51 -5.23 -14.40
CA LEU A 304 17.90 -5.71 -13.08
C LEU A 304 19.42 -5.81 -12.93
N ALA A 305 20.14 -6.17 -14.01
CA ALA A 305 21.61 -6.17 -14.01
C ALA A 305 22.17 -4.76 -13.83
N LYS A 306 21.62 -3.78 -14.57
CA LYS A 306 21.97 -2.36 -14.45
C LYS A 306 21.72 -1.81 -13.04
N ILE A 307 20.57 -2.15 -12.44
CA ILE A 307 20.25 -1.75 -11.06
C ILE A 307 21.25 -2.36 -10.06
N LYS A 308 21.52 -3.67 -10.15
CA LYS A 308 22.49 -4.34 -9.26
C LYS A 308 23.90 -3.78 -9.40
N GLU A 309 24.32 -3.42 -10.61
CA GLU A 309 25.62 -2.82 -10.88
C GLU A 309 25.75 -1.41 -10.27
N ARG A 310 24.72 -0.57 -10.46
CA ARG A 310 24.77 0.85 -10.09
C ARG A 310 24.32 1.15 -8.66
N VAL A 311 23.56 0.25 -8.03
CA VAL A 311 23.04 0.40 -6.66
C VAL A 311 23.60 -0.73 -5.78
N PRO A 312 24.83 -0.61 -5.25
CA PRO A 312 25.44 -1.64 -4.41
C PRO A 312 24.60 -1.92 -3.16
N GLY A 313 24.29 -3.20 -2.93
CA GLY A 313 23.50 -3.66 -1.79
C GLY A 313 21.99 -3.49 -1.96
N VAL A 314 21.50 -3.24 -3.19
CA VAL A 314 20.07 -3.14 -3.46
C VAL A 314 19.32 -4.42 -3.08
N VAL A 315 18.22 -4.23 -2.37
CA VAL A 315 17.21 -5.25 -2.09
C VAL A 315 16.12 -5.13 -3.15
N LEU A 316 15.90 -6.23 -3.88
CA LEU A 316 14.84 -6.30 -4.87
C LEU A 316 13.64 -7.02 -4.24
N ARG A 317 12.50 -6.32 -4.24
CA ARG A 317 11.20 -6.93 -4.02
C ARG A 317 10.48 -7.12 -5.34
N THR A 318 9.84 -8.27 -5.54
CA THR A 318 9.03 -8.53 -6.73
C THR A 318 7.78 -9.32 -6.38
N THR A 319 6.93 -9.55 -7.37
CA THR A 319 5.76 -10.40 -7.27
C THR A 319 5.65 -11.24 -8.53
N PHE A 320 5.27 -12.50 -8.37
CA PHE A 320 5.07 -13.44 -9.47
C PHE A 320 3.64 -13.99 -9.46
N ILE A 321 3.13 -14.28 -10.66
CA ILE A 321 1.82 -14.89 -10.87
C ILE A 321 2.03 -16.25 -11.53
N THR A 322 1.54 -17.31 -10.89
CA THR A 322 1.50 -18.67 -11.45
C THR A 322 0.11 -19.01 -11.99
N GLY A 323 0.06 -19.93 -12.94
CA GLY A 323 -1.17 -20.37 -13.59
C GLY A 323 -1.83 -19.31 -14.45
N PHE A 324 -1.08 -18.35 -14.99
CA PHE A 324 -1.62 -17.38 -15.94
C PHE A 324 -2.14 -18.13 -17.20
N PRO A 325 -3.24 -17.68 -17.86
CA PRO A 325 -3.78 -18.36 -19.03
C PRO A 325 -2.71 -18.68 -20.10
N GLY A 326 -2.56 -19.98 -20.37
CA GLY A 326 -1.64 -20.54 -21.36
C GLY A 326 -0.24 -20.82 -20.84
N GLU A 327 0.04 -20.61 -19.55
CA GLU A 327 1.30 -21.01 -18.93
C GLU A 327 1.53 -22.52 -19.05
N THR A 328 2.72 -22.90 -19.49
CA THR A 328 3.15 -24.30 -19.63
C THR A 328 4.12 -24.69 -18.51
N GLU A 329 4.36 -25.99 -18.33
CA GLU A 329 5.37 -26.46 -17.36
C GLU A 329 6.78 -25.98 -17.71
N ALA A 330 7.08 -25.74 -18.99
CA ALA A 330 8.35 -25.19 -19.43
C ALA A 330 8.51 -23.71 -19.02
N ASP A 331 7.44 -22.92 -19.18
CA ASP A 331 7.43 -21.51 -18.75
C ASP A 331 7.64 -21.39 -17.23
N HIS A 332 6.99 -22.25 -16.45
CA HIS A 332 7.17 -22.30 -14.99
C HIS A 332 8.57 -22.74 -14.60
N LYS A 333 9.13 -23.74 -15.28
CA LYS A 333 10.50 -24.18 -15.03
C LYS A 333 11.49 -23.04 -15.28
N GLU A 334 11.31 -22.26 -16.35
CA GLU A 334 12.13 -21.08 -16.62
C GLU A 334 12.00 -20.02 -15.51
N LEU A 335 10.78 -19.82 -14.98
CA LEU A 335 10.55 -18.92 -13.83
C LEU A 335 11.28 -19.39 -12.57
N VAL A 336 11.22 -20.69 -12.26
CA VAL A 336 11.93 -21.30 -11.13
C VAL A 336 13.44 -21.12 -11.27
N GLU A 337 13.99 -21.40 -12.46
CA GLU A 337 15.43 -21.22 -12.75
C GLU A 337 15.86 -19.76 -12.58
N PHE A 338 15.08 -18.81 -13.10
CA PHE A 338 15.31 -17.39 -12.95
C PHE A 338 15.29 -16.94 -11.48
N CYS A 339 14.29 -17.33 -10.70
CA CYS A 339 14.20 -16.98 -9.29
C CYS A 339 15.38 -17.54 -8.49
N ASN A 340 15.82 -18.76 -8.80
CA ASN A 340 16.97 -19.38 -8.15
C ASN A 340 18.29 -18.66 -8.50
N GLU A 341 18.49 -18.28 -9.77
CA GLU A 341 19.68 -17.56 -10.22
C GLU A 341 19.76 -16.15 -9.62
N TRP A 342 18.63 -15.43 -9.59
CA TRP A 342 18.60 -14.05 -9.16
C TRP A 342 18.63 -13.86 -7.65
N GLY A 343 18.12 -14.85 -6.90
CA GLY A 343 18.11 -14.86 -5.44
C GLY A 343 17.41 -13.64 -4.85
N PHE A 344 16.15 -13.41 -5.22
CA PHE A 344 15.37 -12.27 -4.74
C PHE A 344 15.28 -12.26 -3.21
N GLN A 345 15.55 -11.10 -2.61
CA GLN A 345 15.55 -10.94 -1.15
C GLN A 345 14.13 -10.84 -0.61
N ARG A 346 13.18 -10.33 -1.40
CA ARG A 346 11.77 -10.25 -1.04
C ARG A 346 10.95 -10.62 -2.27
N ALA A 347 9.98 -11.50 -2.15
CA ALA A 347 9.03 -11.73 -3.24
C ALA A 347 7.74 -12.38 -2.74
N GLY A 348 6.63 -12.01 -3.36
CA GLY A 348 5.35 -12.69 -3.22
C GLY A 348 5.04 -13.56 -4.45
N VAL A 349 4.33 -14.66 -4.25
CA VAL A 349 3.82 -15.50 -5.34
C VAL A 349 2.33 -15.70 -5.15
N PHE A 350 1.57 -15.38 -6.19
CA PHE A 350 0.12 -15.51 -6.19
C PHE A 350 -0.31 -16.41 -7.35
N CYS A 351 -1.40 -17.15 -7.17
CA CYS A 351 -2.07 -17.74 -8.30
C CYS A 351 -2.75 -16.62 -9.12
N TYR A 352 -2.85 -16.80 -10.43
CA TYR A 352 -3.69 -15.96 -11.27
C TYR A 352 -5.12 -15.92 -10.70
N SER A 353 -5.60 -14.71 -10.43
CA SER A 353 -6.99 -14.43 -10.04
C SER A 353 -7.70 -13.89 -11.27
N GLU A 354 -8.73 -14.59 -11.72
CA GLU A 354 -9.56 -14.11 -12.83
C GLU A 354 -10.30 -12.85 -12.41
N GLU A 355 -10.22 -11.81 -13.23
CA GLU A 355 -10.89 -10.54 -12.98
C GLU A 355 -11.83 -10.20 -14.15
N GLU A 356 -13.11 -10.03 -13.84
CA GLU A 356 -14.14 -9.70 -14.83
C GLU A 356 -13.79 -8.43 -15.61
N GLY A 357 -13.97 -8.49 -16.93
CA GLY A 357 -13.69 -7.39 -17.85
C GLY A 357 -12.20 -7.25 -18.23
N THR A 358 -11.34 -8.15 -17.77
CA THR A 358 -9.93 -8.16 -18.20
C THR A 358 -9.73 -9.02 -19.46
N PRO A 359 -8.79 -8.65 -20.36
CA PRO A 359 -8.47 -9.48 -21.52
C PRO A 359 -8.00 -10.90 -21.17
N ALA A 360 -7.40 -11.12 -20.00
CA ALA A 360 -6.99 -12.44 -19.54
C ALA A 360 -8.18 -13.33 -19.15
N ALA A 361 -9.27 -12.76 -18.62
CA ALA A 361 -10.50 -13.51 -18.32
C ALA A 361 -11.17 -14.07 -19.58
N GLU A 362 -10.99 -13.42 -20.73
CA GLU A 362 -11.50 -13.89 -22.02
C GLU A 362 -10.67 -15.04 -22.63
N MET A 363 -9.52 -15.39 -22.05
CA MET A 363 -8.63 -16.46 -22.53
C MET A 363 -9.08 -17.87 -22.07
N THR A 364 -10.38 -18.17 -22.19
CA THR A 364 -10.99 -19.39 -21.64
C THR A 364 -10.38 -20.69 -22.20
N ASP A 365 -9.93 -20.67 -23.46
CA ASP A 365 -9.30 -21.83 -24.11
C ASP A 365 -7.88 -22.13 -23.61
N LEU A 366 -7.29 -21.21 -22.84
CA LEU A 366 -5.94 -21.30 -22.30
C LEU A 366 -5.93 -21.57 -20.79
N PHE A 367 -7.04 -22.08 -20.24
CA PHE A 367 -7.19 -22.33 -18.81
C PHE A 367 -6.09 -23.21 -18.22
N VAL A 368 -5.62 -22.82 -17.05
CA VAL A 368 -4.66 -23.58 -16.23
C VAL A 368 -5.41 -24.19 -15.04
N PRO A 369 -5.39 -25.53 -14.84
CA PRO A 369 -6.05 -26.13 -13.69
C PRO A 369 -5.54 -25.57 -12.35
N ALA A 370 -6.47 -25.24 -11.45
CA ALA A 370 -6.15 -24.66 -10.13
C ALA A 370 -5.11 -25.50 -9.37
N ALA A 371 -5.28 -26.82 -9.32
CA ALA A 371 -4.31 -27.73 -8.68
C ALA A 371 -2.89 -27.64 -9.26
N ARG A 372 -2.74 -27.30 -10.55
CA ARG A 372 -1.42 -27.06 -11.16
C ARG A 372 -0.87 -25.71 -10.71
N SER A 373 -1.70 -24.65 -10.76
CA SER A 373 -1.33 -23.30 -10.33
C SER A 373 -0.91 -23.28 -8.86
N ASP A 374 -1.68 -23.91 -7.97
CA ASP A 374 -1.37 -24.00 -6.54
C ASP A 374 -0.05 -24.73 -6.28
N ARG A 375 0.17 -25.88 -6.94
CA ARG A 375 1.43 -26.62 -6.84
C ARG A 375 2.61 -25.77 -7.31
N GLN A 376 2.44 -25.01 -8.39
CA GLN A 376 3.47 -24.12 -8.94
C GLN A 376 3.76 -22.95 -7.99
N ARG A 377 2.72 -22.32 -7.43
CA ARG A 377 2.83 -21.29 -6.40
C ARG A 377 3.63 -21.82 -5.21
N ASP A 378 3.22 -22.95 -4.64
CA ASP A 378 3.85 -23.50 -3.43
C ASP A 378 5.33 -23.87 -3.67
N GLN A 379 5.65 -24.39 -4.85
CA GLN A 379 7.03 -24.66 -5.26
C GLN A 379 7.85 -23.35 -5.32
N LEU A 380 7.34 -22.32 -5.97
CA LEU A 380 8.05 -21.07 -6.15
C LEU A 380 8.18 -20.30 -4.82
N THR A 381 7.13 -20.30 -3.99
CA THR A 381 7.14 -19.75 -2.64
C THR A 381 8.22 -20.41 -1.79
N SER A 382 8.32 -21.75 -1.82
CA SER A 382 9.33 -22.49 -1.05
C SER A 382 10.76 -22.11 -1.49
N LEU A 383 11.00 -21.99 -2.80
CA LEU A 383 12.30 -21.56 -3.34
C LEU A 383 12.65 -20.13 -2.90
N ILE A 384 11.67 -19.21 -2.97
CA ILE A 384 11.85 -17.81 -2.59
C ILE A 384 12.16 -17.73 -1.09
N GLN A 385 11.42 -18.44 -0.24
CA GLN A 385 11.66 -18.48 1.20
C GLN A 385 13.07 -18.99 1.54
N GLU A 386 13.59 -19.97 0.80
CA GLU A 386 14.99 -20.39 0.93
C GLU A 386 15.97 -19.27 0.55
N GLY A 387 15.69 -18.51 -0.51
CA GLY A 387 16.44 -17.30 -0.86
C GLY A 387 16.40 -16.23 0.23
N GLN A 388 15.22 -15.97 0.79
CA GLN A 388 14.99 -15.01 1.88
C GLN A 388 15.76 -15.42 3.15
N ARG A 389 15.73 -16.71 3.52
CA ARG A 389 16.49 -17.25 4.65
C ARG A 389 17.99 -17.08 4.44
N ARG A 390 18.52 -17.43 3.26
CA ARG A 390 19.94 -17.21 2.93
C ARG A 390 20.33 -15.73 3.01
N PHE A 391 19.47 -14.83 2.56
CA PHE A 391 19.71 -13.39 2.68
C PHE A 391 19.70 -12.93 4.15
N ALA A 392 18.77 -13.44 4.96
CA ALA A 392 18.71 -13.16 6.39
C ALA A 392 19.96 -13.66 7.13
N GLU A 393 20.40 -14.90 6.85
CA GLU A 393 21.63 -15.50 7.40
C GLU A 393 22.87 -14.67 7.06
N GLN A 394 22.94 -14.08 5.86
CA GLN A 394 24.03 -13.17 5.48
C GLN A 394 24.06 -11.88 6.32
N GLN A 395 23.00 -11.55 7.04
CA GLN A 395 22.98 -10.39 7.93
C GLN A 395 23.51 -10.71 9.33
N VAL A 396 23.58 -11.98 9.72
CA VAL A 396 24.10 -12.38 11.03
C VAL A 396 25.56 -11.92 11.20
N GLY A 397 25.84 -11.32 12.34
CA GLY A 397 27.13 -10.69 12.68
C GLY A 397 27.30 -9.28 12.11
N LYS A 398 26.33 -8.74 11.38
CA LYS A 398 26.35 -7.35 10.93
C LYS A 398 25.60 -6.44 11.90
N LYS A 399 26.01 -5.18 11.92
CA LYS A 399 25.32 -4.10 12.60
C LYS A 399 24.39 -3.39 11.63
N LEU A 400 23.09 -3.36 11.92
CA LEU A 400 22.05 -2.77 11.08
C LEU A 400 21.23 -1.72 11.85
N GLU A 401 20.87 -0.65 11.16
CA GLU A 401 19.90 0.34 11.66
C GLU A 401 18.48 -0.25 11.62
N VAL A 402 17.83 -0.32 12.77
CA VAL A 402 16.48 -0.85 12.96
C VAL A 402 15.56 0.28 13.43
N LEU A 403 14.45 0.47 12.71
CA LEU A 403 13.37 1.38 13.11
C LEU A 403 12.34 0.58 13.91
N ILE A 404 12.09 0.97 15.14
CA ILE A 404 11.17 0.27 16.04
C ILE A 404 9.73 0.61 15.65
N ASP A 405 8.94 -0.41 15.31
CA ASP A 405 7.56 -0.22 14.88
C ASP A 405 6.56 -0.42 16.01
N ARG A 406 6.80 -1.40 16.87
CA ARG A 406 5.85 -1.80 17.91
C ARG A 406 6.52 -2.45 19.13
N PRO A 407 5.83 -2.48 20.28
CA PRO A 407 6.26 -3.28 21.42
C PRO A 407 6.49 -4.75 21.04
N GLY A 408 7.45 -5.37 21.70
CA GLY A 408 7.78 -6.77 21.49
C GLY A 408 6.65 -7.74 21.87
N GLU A 409 6.69 -8.92 21.26
CA GLU A 409 5.81 -10.04 21.55
C GLU A 409 6.64 -11.32 21.76
N GLY A 410 6.04 -12.36 22.34
CA GLY A 410 6.70 -13.68 22.43
C GLY A 410 8.02 -13.72 23.23
N GLY A 411 8.24 -12.78 24.16
CA GLY A 411 9.45 -12.68 24.97
C GLY A 411 10.49 -11.68 24.47
N PHE A 412 10.23 -11.00 23.34
CA PHE A 412 11.01 -9.86 22.88
C PHE A 412 10.50 -8.55 23.49
N GLY A 413 11.37 -7.55 23.61
CA GLY A 413 11.05 -6.23 24.11
C GLY A 413 10.56 -5.27 23.03
N SER A 414 11.02 -5.43 21.78
CA SER A 414 10.65 -4.61 20.63
C SER A 414 10.59 -5.41 19.33
N VAL A 415 9.74 -4.97 18.40
CA VAL A 415 9.76 -5.40 16.99
C VAL A 415 9.96 -4.18 16.11
N GLY A 416 10.90 -4.27 15.16
CA GLY A 416 11.19 -3.21 14.20
C GLY A 416 11.56 -3.74 12.82
N ARG A 417 12.06 -2.86 11.97
CA ARG A 417 12.43 -3.17 10.58
C ARG A 417 13.71 -2.49 10.14
N THR A 418 14.44 -3.16 9.25
CA THR A 418 15.59 -2.56 8.57
C THR A 418 15.16 -1.74 7.35
N ARG A 419 16.11 -1.04 6.72
CA ARG A 419 15.87 -0.40 5.41
C ARG A 419 15.51 -1.39 4.30
N PHE A 420 15.76 -2.68 4.51
CA PHE A 420 15.43 -3.75 3.55
C PHE A 420 13.95 -4.16 3.58
N ASP A 421 13.16 -3.65 4.52
CA ASP A 421 11.83 -4.17 4.81
C ASP A 421 10.78 -3.06 4.80
N ALA A 422 9.78 -3.20 3.93
CA ALA A 422 8.61 -2.32 3.88
C ALA A 422 7.65 -2.58 5.06
N PRO A 423 6.96 -1.54 5.57
CA PRO A 423 6.01 -1.67 6.67
C PRO A 423 4.87 -2.63 6.31
N ASP A 424 4.48 -3.48 7.26
CA ASP A 424 3.37 -4.45 7.17
C ASP A 424 3.46 -5.50 6.03
N ILE A 425 4.56 -5.52 5.27
CA ILE A 425 4.71 -6.33 4.05
C ILE A 425 5.88 -7.32 4.16
N ASP A 426 7.04 -6.85 4.64
CA ASP A 426 8.28 -7.63 4.64
C ASP A 426 8.65 -8.10 6.06
N CYS A 427 9.90 -8.54 6.24
CA CYS A 427 10.41 -9.17 7.45
C CYS A 427 10.55 -8.20 8.62
N CYS A 428 10.55 -8.74 9.82
CA CYS A 428 10.77 -8.02 11.07
C CYS A 428 12.16 -8.30 11.67
N VAL A 429 12.57 -7.41 12.57
CA VAL A 429 13.70 -7.57 13.48
C VAL A 429 13.17 -7.63 14.90
N TYR A 430 13.46 -8.71 15.60
CA TYR A 430 13.08 -8.91 16.99
C TYR A 430 14.26 -8.58 17.91
N LEU A 431 14.03 -7.71 18.88
CA LEU A 431 15.04 -7.28 19.86
C LEU A 431 14.56 -7.61 21.28
N PRO A 432 15.40 -8.21 22.15
CA PRO A 432 15.03 -8.47 23.53
C PRO A 432 14.87 -7.18 24.35
N GLN A 433 15.55 -6.09 23.96
CA GLN A 433 15.41 -4.79 24.59
C GLN A 433 14.11 -4.08 24.22
N THR A 434 13.59 -3.28 25.15
CA THR A 434 12.42 -2.42 24.93
C THR A 434 12.85 -1.02 24.54
N PHE A 435 12.38 -0.57 23.39
CA PHE A 435 12.56 0.78 22.87
C PHE A 435 11.18 1.37 22.50
N PRO A 436 11.00 2.71 22.59
CA PRO A 436 9.80 3.35 22.09
C PRO A 436 9.63 3.18 20.57
N PRO A 437 8.40 2.96 20.05
CA PRO A 437 8.13 3.06 18.62
C PRO A 437 8.60 4.39 18.02
N GLY A 438 9.13 4.35 16.80
CA GLY A 438 9.75 5.48 16.10
C GLY A 438 11.23 5.67 16.40
N THR A 439 11.78 4.94 17.37
CA THR A 439 13.22 5.00 17.68
C THR A 439 14.04 4.28 16.62
N TYR A 440 15.18 4.85 16.24
CA TYR A 440 16.20 4.17 15.46
C TYR A 440 17.27 3.61 16.41
N VAL A 441 17.56 2.32 16.27
CA VAL A 441 18.58 1.63 17.05
C VAL A 441 19.56 0.92 16.15
N ASP A 442 20.79 0.89 16.59
CA ASP A 442 21.88 0.16 15.94
C ASP A 442 21.93 -1.25 16.55
N ALA A 443 21.41 -2.25 15.84
CA ALA A 443 21.34 -3.63 16.32
C ALA A 443 22.41 -4.51 15.67
N GLU A 444 23.13 -5.28 16.48
CA GLU A 444 23.93 -6.40 16.00
C GLU A 444 23.01 -7.60 15.78
N ILE A 445 22.95 -8.11 14.55
CA ILE A 445 22.12 -9.26 14.21
C ILE A 445 22.79 -10.53 14.72
N THR A 446 22.18 -11.21 15.68
CA THR A 446 22.72 -12.38 16.37
C THR A 446 22.20 -13.70 15.79
N GLY A 447 21.08 -13.66 15.08
CA GLY A 447 20.49 -14.84 14.46
C GLY A 447 19.30 -14.50 13.58
N THR A 448 18.58 -15.55 13.19
CA THR A 448 17.37 -15.46 12.37
C THR A 448 16.27 -16.35 12.94
N PHE A 449 15.02 -15.98 12.65
CA PHE A 449 13.87 -16.86 12.82
C PHE A 449 13.19 -16.97 11.45
N ASP A 450 13.40 -18.10 10.78
CA ASP A 450 13.15 -18.24 9.34
C ASP A 450 13.84 -17.14 8.51
N PHE A 451 13.09 -16.18 7.99
CA PHE A 451 13.59 -15.04 7.21
C PHE A 451 13.54 -13.72 7.98
N ASP A 452 13.00 -13.73 9.20
CA ASP A 452 13.10 -12.61 10.14
C ASP A 452 14.46 -12.60 10.85
N LEU A 453 14.85 -11.43 11.35
CA LEU A 453 16.11 -11.23 12.04
C LEU A 453 15.90 -11.18 13.56
N VAL A 454 16.89 -11.67 14.29
CA VAL A 454 17.00 -11.51 15.73
C VAL A 454 18.30 -10.76 16.01
N GLY A 455 18.25 -9.74 16.86
CA GLY A 455 19.41 -8.93 17.18
C GLY A 455 19.45 -8.45 18.62
N ASP A 456 20.53 -7.76 18.94
CA ASP A 456 20.75 -7.10 20.23
C ASP A 456 21.20 -5.65 19.97
N ALA A 457 20.64 -4.70 20.73
CA ALA A 457 21.00 -3.29 20.64
C ALA A 457 21.34 -2.72 22.03
N ALA A 458 22.48 -2.03 22.11
CA ALA A 458 22.98 -1.44 23.37
C ALA A 458 22.31 -0.10 23.75
N GLY A 459 21.65 0.58 22.82
CA GLY A 459 21.01 1.88 23.04
C GLY A 459 20.43 2.50 21.76
N ALA A 460 19.68 3.61 21.92
CA ALA A 460 19.16 4.40 20.79
C ALA A 460 20.27 5.18 20.09
N LEU A 461 20.10 5.47 18.79
CA LEU A 461 20.99 6.36 18.05
C LEU A 461 20.78 7.81 18.54
N GLU A 462 21.81 8.39 19.17
CA GLU A 462 21.80 9.79 19.59
C GLU A 462 21.81 10.72 18.36
N GLY A 463 20.81 11.60 18.23
CA GLY A 463 20.85 12.73 17.29
C GLY A 463 19.90 12.72 16.09
N MET A 464 18.78 11.97 16.10
CA MET A 464 17.83 11.93 14.96
C MET A 464 16.36 12.18 15.33
N GLY A 465 16.06 13.03 16.32
CA GLY A 465 14.68 13.45 16.57
C GLY A 465 14.32 13.88 18.00
N GLU A 466 15.19 14.60 18.69
CA GLU A 466 14.80 15.33 19.91
C GLU A 466 15.41 16.73 19.86
N ASP A 467 14.60 17.69 19.41
CA ASP A 467 14.41 19.01 20.05
C ASP A 467 13.12 19.70 19.54
#